data_AF-A0A8T1THV2-F1
#
_entry.id   AF-A0A8T1THV2-F1
#
_cell.length_a   1.000
_cell.length_b   1.000
_cell.length_c   1.000
_cell.angle_alpha   90.00
_cell.angle_beta   90.00
_cell.angle_gamma   90.00
#
_symmetry.space_group_name_H-M   'P 1'
#
loop_
_entity.id
_entity.type
_entity.pdbx_description
1 polymer ?
#
loop_
_entity_poly.entity_id
_entity_poly.type
_entity_poly.pdbx_seq_one_letter_code
_entity_poly.pdbx_strand_id
1 'polypeptide(L)'
;PEQRAARRLLHFSPAPWEQRGLCQRLLLSGLLPPPVRALLGSARPPGEPAPDMVCKRKGAGLPACPPCKQPRCGAAAPPEPEAAACQCPSEQQLCPLPCASDRAAGGGGPLPRVPGGESGAVGELAAELPPQEEEESDEPDRQEPLENPSECCRESLLPSPPDINQLPPSILLKIFSNLSLNERCLSASLVCKYWRDLCLDFQFWKQLDLSNRQQVTDELLEKIASRSQNISEINISDCRNVSDTGVCVLAFKCPGLLRYTAYRCKQLSDTSIIAVASQCPLLQKVHVGNQDRLTDEGLKQLGSKCRELKDIHFGQCYKISDEGMIIIAKGCLKLQRIYMQENKLVTDHSVKAFAEHCPELQYVGFMGCSVTSKGVIHLTNLRNLSSLDLRHITELDNETVMEIVKRCKNLSSLNLCLNWIINDRCVEVIAKEGQNLKELYLVSCKITDYALIAIGRYSMTIETVDVGWCKEITDQGATQIAQSSKSLRYLGLMRCDKVNEATVEQLVQQYPHITFSTVLQDCKRTLERAYQMGWTPSMSSAS
;
A
#
# COMPACT_ATOMS: atom_id res chain seq x y z
N PRO A 1 -14.59 6.26 0.24
CA PRO A 1 -15.99 6.74 0.04
C PRO A 1 -17.05 5.79 0.59
N GLU A 2 -17.10 4.54 0.08
CA GLU A 2 -18.16 3.56 0.37
C GLU A 2 -18.41 3.31 1.87
N GLN A 3 -17.35 3.15 2.67
CA GLN A 3 -17.47 2.95 4.14
C GLN A 3 -18.24 4.09 4.82
N ARG A 4 -18.07 5.34 4.36
CA ARG A 4 -18.76 6.53 4.91
C ARG A 4 -20.23 6.58 4.47
N ALA A 5 -20.56 6.01 3.32
CA ALA A 5 -21.96 5.83 2.89
C ALA A 5 -22.63 4.70 3.69
N ALA A 6 -21.95 3.56 3.87
CA ALA A 6 -22.45 2.45 4.70
C ALA A 6 -22.72 2.89 6.15
N ARG A 7 -21.78 3.59 6.80
CA ARG A 7 -22.00 4.16 8.15
C ARG A 7 -23.26 5.05 8.22
N ARG A 8 -23.48 5.89 7.21
CA ARG A 8 -24.67 6.77 7.14
C ARG A 8 -25.96 5.98 6.97
N LEU A 9 -26.00 5.01 6.06
CA LEU A 9 -27.17 4.14 5.83
C LEU A 9 -27.56 3.31 7.05
N LEU A 10 -26.58 2.93 7.87
CA LEU A 10 -26.78 2.13 9.09
C LEU A 10 -26.90 2.99 10.37
N HIS A 11 -27.01 4.32 10.23
CA HIS A 11 -27.05 5.30 11.33
C HIS A 11 -25.89 5.17 12.35
N PHE A 12 -24.75 4.61 11.94
CA PHE A 12 -23.54 4.56 12.78
C PHE A 12 -22.85 5.92 12.82
N SER A 13 -23.08 6.65 13.91
CA SER A 13 -22.34 7.85 14.28
C SER A 13 -20.82 7.63 14.22
N PRO A 14 -20.01 8.63 13.81
CA PRO A 14 -18.57 8.55 13.96
C PRO A 14 -18.23 8.46 15.45
N ALA A 15 -17.76 7.30 15.90
CA ALA A 15 -17.61 7.00 17.31
C ALA A 15 -16.62 7.97 17.99
N PRO A 16 -17.05 8.68 19.06
CA PRO A 16 -16.12 9.18 20.05
C PRO A 16 -15.36 8.01 20.67
N TRP A 17 -14.14 8.31 21.11
CA TRP A 17 -13.17 7.42 21.76
C TRP A 17 -13.73 6.65 22.98
N GLU A 18 -13.04 5.56 23.34
CA GLU A 18 -13.48 4.53 24.30
C GLU A 18 -14.23 5.02 25.55
N GLN A 19 -15.51 4.62 25.69
CA GLN A 19 -16.07 4.33 27.01
C GLN A 19 -16.13 2.82 27.22
N ARG A 20 -15.32 2.31 28.16
CA ARG A 20 -15.09 0.87 28.40
C ARG A 20 -16.27 0.09 29.02
N GLY A 21 -17.43 0.74 29.20
CA GLY A 21 -18.57 0.19 29.94
C GLY A 21 -19.43 -0.85 29.19
N LEU A 22 -19.79 -0.60 27.92
CA LEU A 22 -20.78 -1.45 27.23
C LEU A 22 -20.27 -2.87 26.93
N CYS A 23 -18.99 -3.02 26.57
CA CYS A 23 -18.42 -4.30 26.14
C CYS A 23 -18.50 -5.39 27.23
N GLN A 24 -18.40 -5.04 28.52
CA GLN A 24 -18.46 -6.01 29.61
C GLN A 24 -19.82 -6.71 29.73
N ARG A 25 -20.94 -5.98 29.57
CA ARG A 25 -22.29 -6.58 29.64
C ARG A 25 -22.57 -7.53 28.46
N LEU A 26 -22.05 -7.20 27.27
CA LEU A 26 -22.28 -7.98 26.05
C LEU A 26 -21.47 -9.29 26.03
N LEU A 27 -20.22 -9.28 26.50
CA LEU A 27 -19.37 -10.49 26.60
C LEU A 27 -19.95 -11.57 27.52
N LEU A 28 -20.73 -11.17 28.54
CA LEU A 28 -21.39 -12.08 29.48
C LEU A 28 -22.71 -12.65 28.96
N SER A 29 -23.31 -12.04 27.92
CA SER A 29 -24.65 -12.40 27.43
C SER A 29 -24.75 -13.72 26.66
N GLY A 30 -23.63 -14.29 26.21
CA GLY A 30 -23.59 -15.51 25.39
C GLY A 30 -24.12 -15.37 23.96
N LEU A 31 -24.65 -14.20 23.56
CA LEU A 31 -25.31 -13.97 22.26
C LEU A 31 -24.35 -13.93 21.04
N LEU A 32 -23.04 -14.02 21.26
CA LEU A 32 -21.99 -13.91 20.25
C LEU A 32 -21.34 -15.29 19.99
N PRO A 33 -21.25 -15.75 18.73
CA PRO A 33 -20.73 -17.07 18.41
C PRO A 33 -19.21 -17.17 18.62
N PRO A 34 -18.65 -18.40 18.78
CA PRO A 34 -17.30 -18.60 19.31
C PRO A 34 -16.15 -17.78 18.69
N PRO A 35 -15.97 -17.69 17.35
CA PRO A 35 -14.87 -16.89 16.79
C PRO A 35 -15.07 -15.38 17.01
N VAL A 36 -16.30 -14.88 17.00
CA VAL A 36 -16.60 -13.47 17.29
C VAL A 36 -16.36 -13.18 18.77
N ARG A 37 -16.79 -14.07 19.68
CA ARG A 37 -16.52 -13.94 21.12
C ARG A 37 -15.02 -13.97 21.41
N ALA A 38 -14.25 -14.83 20.75
CA ALA A 38 -12.79 -14.88 20.87
C ALA A 38 -12.12 -13.61 20.33
N LEU A 39 -12.59 -13.04 19.21
CA LEU A 39 -12.16 -11.74 18.68
C LEU A 39 -12.46 -10.55 19.60
N LEU A 40 -13.18 -10.74 20.71
CA LEU A 40 -13.56 -9.70 21.67
C LEU A 40 -12.98 -9.92 23.08
N GLY A 41 -12.25 -11.01 23.30
CA GLY A 41 -11.48 -11.28 24.52
C GLY A 41 -12.30 -11.77 25.73
N SER A 42 -11.58 -12.23 26.76
CA SER A 42 -12.12 -12.53 28.08
C SER A 42 -11.90 -11.34 29.03
N ALA A 43 -12.92 -10.99 29.80
CA ALA A 43 -12.79 -9.97 30.84
C ALA A 43 -12.11 -10.57 32.08
N ARG A 44 -11.13 -9.86 32.66
CA ARG A 44 -10.77 -10.06 34.06
C ARG A 44 -11.97 -9.68 34.96
N PRO A 45 -12.17 -10.36 36.10
CA PRO A 45 -13.19 -9.96 37.07
C PRO A 45 -12.86 -8.57 37.65
N PRO A 46 -13.87 -7.72 37.92
CA PRO A 46 -13.65 -6.43 38.56
C PRO A 46 -13.30 -6.63 40.05
N GLY A 47 -12.07 -6.26 40.45
CA GLY A 47 -11.65 -6.31 41.85
C GLY A 47 -10.13 -6.34 42.08
N GLU A 48 -9.35 -6.91 41.14
CA GLU A 48 -7.89 -6.88 41.25
C GLU A 48 -7.33 -5.49 40.87
N PRO A 49 -6.43 -4.89 41.68
CA PRO A 49 -5.70 -3.70 41.27
C PRO A 49 -4.75 -4.01 40.10
N ALA A 50 -4.63 -3.08 39.16
CA ALA A 50 -3.56 -3.14 38.17
C ALA A 50 -2.20 -2.93 38.85
N PRO A 51 -1.12 -3.62 38.42
CA PRO A 51 0.21 -3.33 38.93
C PRO A 51 0.63 -1.92 38.48
N ASP A 52 0.88 -1.02 39.44
CA ASP A 52 1.30 0.35 39.15
C ASP A 52 2.62 0.35 38.36
N MET A 53 2.58 0.87 37.13
CA MET A 53 3.79 1.30 36.43
C MET A 53 4.32 2.62 37.01
N VAL A 54 4.73 2.59 38.28
CA VAL A 54 5.44 3.71 38.89
C VAL A 54 6.76 3.89 38.16
N CYS A 55 6.89 4.96 37.38
CA CYS A 55 8.13 5.34 36.71
C CYS A 55 9.16 5.84 37.74
N LYS A 56 9.74 4.91 38.51
CA LYS A 56 10.70 5.21 39.58
C LYS A 56 12.03 5.69 39.02
N ARG A 57 12.13 7.00 38.78
CA ARG A 57 13.42 7.71 38.72
C ARG A 57 14.18 7.49 40.04
N LYS A 58 15.06 6.48 40.11
CA LYS A 58 16.08 6.39 41.14
C LYS A 58 17.25 7.30 40.77
N GLY A 59 17.25 8.51 41.31
CA GLY A 59 18.47 9.33 41.39
C GLY A 59 19.32 8.87 42.57
N ALA A 60 20.52 8.37 42.29
CA ALA A 60 21.63 8.22 43.22
C ALA A 60 22.91 8.48 42.40
N GLY A 61 23.77 9.39 42.87
CA GLY A 61 24.79 10.04 42.03
C GLY A 61 26.21 9.46 42.11
N LEU A 62 27.17 10.32 41.73
CA LEU A 62 28.62 10.09 41.52
C LEU A 62 29.00 9.58 40.11
N PRO A 63 30.14 10.02 39.56
CA PRO A 63 30.47 11.43 39.30
C PRO A 63 30.84 11.68 37.82
N ALA A 64 31.05 12.95 37.43
CA ALA A 64 31.27 13.33 36.03
C ALA A 64 32.74 13.20 35.57
N CYS A 65 32.93 12.81 34.30
CA CYS A 65 34.21 12.90 33.57
C CYS A 65 34.03 13.65 32.22
N PRO A 66 35.04 14.41 31.75
CA PRO A 66 34.96 15.25 30.54
C PRO A 66 35.13 14.47 29.22
N PRO A 67 34.80 15.08 28.05
CA PRO A 67 34.62 14.35 26.80
C PRO A 67 35.93 14.01 26.05
N CYS A 68 36.05 12.75 25.62
CA CYS A 68 37.10 12.30 24.70
C CYS A 68 36.81 12.70 23.23
N LYS A 69 37.85 13.10 22.50
CA LYS A 69 37.77 13.48 21.08
C LYS A 69 37.89 12.25 20.16
N GLN A 70 37.24 12.31 19.00
CA GLN A 70 37.45 11.33 17.92
C GLN A 70 38.88 11.43 17.36
N PRO A 71 39.54 10.30 17.04
CA PRO A 71 40.70 10.29 16.15
C PRO A 71 40.25 10.32 14.68
N ARG A 72 41.00 11.05 13.83
CA ARG A 72 40.95 10.89 12.37
C ARG A 72 41.88 9.75 11.95
N CYS A 73 41.50 8.97 10.94
CA CYS A 73 42.43 8.12 10.21
C CYS A 73 42.77 8.79 8.86
N GLY A 74 44.07 9.01 8.62
CA GLY A 74 44.63 9.36 7.32
C GLY A 74 45.41 8.18 6.74
N ALA A 75 45.68 8.21 5.43
CA ALA A 75 46.28 7.07 4.73
C ALA A 75 47.82 7.07 4.75
N ALA A 76 48.41 5.88 4.90
CA ALA A 76 49.72 5.47 4.39
C ALA A 76 49.81 3.92 4.40
N ALA A 77 50.69 3.34 3.60
CA ALA A 77 50.96 1.90 3.51
C ALA A 77 52.49 1.66 3.48
N PRO A 78 52.98 0.44 3.19
CA PRO A 78 52.96 -0.75 4.04
C PRO A 78 54.40 -1.11 4.53
N PRO A 79 54.59 -2.29 5.14
CA PRO A 79 55.57 -3.20 4.52
C PRO A 79 55.17 -4.69 4.52
N GLU A 80 55.79 -5.43 3.60
CA GLU A 80 55.90 -6.91 3.55
C GLU A 80 57.24 -7.36 4.25
N PRO A 81 57.64 -8.65 4.39
CA PRO A 81 57.36 -9.79 3.47
C PRO A 81 57.17 -11.20 4.11
N GLU A 82 57.10 -12.22 3.23
CA GLU A 82 57.47 -13.64 3.43
C GLU A 82 56.58 -14.56 4.33
N ALA A 83 56.34 -15.85 4.01
CA ALA A 83 56.70 -16.63 2.81
C ALA A 83 55.75 -17.84 2.53
N ALA A 84 55.68 -18.21 1.25
CA ALA A 84 55.47 -19.55 0.66
C ALA A 84 54.40 -20.54 1.21
N ALA A 85 53.45 -20.90 0.33
CA ALA A 85 53.32 -22.28 -0.17
C ALA A 85 52.50 -22.37 -1.47
N CYS A 86 53.01 -23.12 -2.45
CA CYS A 86 52.48 -23.28 -3.81
C CYS A 86 51.13 -24.04 -3.90
N GLN A 87 50.23 -23.66 -4.82
CA GLN A 87 50.02 -24.40 -6.09
C GLN A 87 48.95 -23.76 -7.01
N CYS A 88 49.32 -23.64 -8.29
CA CYS A 88 48.51 -23.44 -9.51
C CYS A 88 49.05 -24.47 -10.54
N PRO A 89 48.47 -24.69 -11.75
CA PRO A 89 47.49 -23.89 -12.52
C PRO A 89 46.26 -24.76 -12.92
N SER A 90 45.46 -24.57 -13.99
CA SER A 90 45.34 -23.61 -15.12
C SER A 90 43.82 -23.47 -15.46
N GLU A 91 43.27 -22.45 -16.12
CA GLU A 91 43.52 -21.94 -17.49
C GLU A 91 43.51 -23.04 -18.59
N GLN A 92 42.98 -22.83 -19.81
CA GLN A 92 42.59 -21.59 -20.50
C GLN A 92 41.42 -21.81 -21.51
N GLN A 93 41.12 -20.76 -22.28
CA GLN A 93 40.05 -20.60 -23.28
C GLN A 93 39.96 -21.70 -24.37
N LEU A 94 38.76 -21.89 -24.96
CA LEU A 94 38.49 -21.63 -26.40
C LEU A 94 37.04 -21.98 -26.84
N CYS A 95 36.51 -21.22 -27.80
CA CYS A 95 35.37 -21.61 -28.65
C CYS A 95 35.91 -21.93 -30.07
N PRO A 96 35.24 -22.80 -30.86
CA PRO A 96 34.27 -22.25 -31.82
C PRO A 96 33.04 -23.14 -32.11
N LEU A 97 32.06 -22.58 -32.83
CA LEU A 97 30.99 -23.31 -33.54
C LEU A 97 31.54 -24.04 -34.78
N PRO A 98 30.82 -25.05 -35.29
CA PRO A 98 30.14 -24.83 -36.59
C PRO A 98 28.75 -25.51 -36.76
N CYS A 99 27.99 -25.01 -37.74
CA CYS A 99 26.90 -25.59 -38.57
C CYS A 99 25.82 -26.54 -37.95
N ALA A 100 24.51 -26.43 -38.21
CA ALA A 100 23.68 -25.98 -39.36
C ALA A 100 23.52 -26.99 -40.52
N SER A 101 22.46 -26.82 -41.35
CA SER A 101 21.88 -27.74 -42.37
C SER A 101 21.07 -28.91 -41.79
N ASP A 102 20.00 -29.46 -42.39
CA ASP A 102 19.14 -29.14 -43.56
C ASP A 102 17.85 -30.04 -43.47
N ARG A 103 16.68 -29.92 -44.14
CA ARG A 103 16.01 -29.11 -45.21
C ARG A 103 14.48 -29.08 -44.88
N ALA A 104 13.55 -28.27 -45.43
CA ALA A 104 13.15 -27.90 -46.80
C ALA A 104 12.46 -29.04 -47.62
N ALA A 105 11.44 -28.83 -48.48
CA ALA A 105 10.52 -27.71 -48.74
C ALA A 105 9.37 -28.10 -49.73
N GLY A 106 8.34 -27.24 -49.89
CA GLY A 106 7.41 -27.18 -51.05
C GLY A 106 6.10 -27.99 -50.94
N GLY A 107 4.99 -27.63 -51.61
CA GLY A 107 4.69 -26.39 -52.37
C GLY A 107 3.50 -26.56 -53.36
N GLY A 108 2.75 -25.49 -53.68
CA GLY A 108 1.75 -25.46 -54.79
C GLY A 108 0.43 -24.69 -54.53
N GLY A 109 -0.09 -24.01 -55.56
CA GLY A 109 -1.47 -23.48 -55.68
C GLY A 109 -2.14 -24.02 -56.98
N PRO A 110 -3.10 -23.34 -57.65
CA PRO A 110 -3.75 -22.04 -57.40
C PRO A 110 -5.32 -22.04 -57.57
N LEU A 111 -5.90 -20.85 -57.83
CA LEU A 111 -7.32 -20.47 -58.12
C LEU A 111 -7.92 -21.10 -59.43
N PRO A 112 -9.25 -20.98 -59.83
CA PRO A 112 -10.18 -19.82 -59.62
C PRO A 112 -11.77 -19.96 -59.64
N ARG A 113 -12.46 -18.83 -59.34
CA ARG A 113 -13.82 -18.31 -59.78
C ARG A 113 -15.14 -19.04 -59.38
N VAL A 114 -16.19 -18.39 -58.78
CA VAL A 114 -17.13 -17.27 -59.19
C VAL A 114 -18.27 -17.78 -60.11
N PRO A 115 -19.59 -17.38 -60.00
CA PRO A 115 -20.21 -16.14 -59.44
C PRO A 115 -21.24 -16.37 -58.28
N GLY A 116 -21.97 -15.40 -57.69
CA GLY A 116 -22.19 -13.93 -57.81
C GLY A 116 -23.33 -13.50 -56.81
N GLY A 117 -23.84 -12.25 -56.67
CA GLY A 117 -23.54 -10.91 -57.21
C GLY A 117 -24.62 -9.86 -56.79
N GLU A 118 -24.32 -8.54 -56.92
CA GLU A 118 -25.24 -7.35 -56.86
C GLU A 118 -26.02 -7.00 -55.54
N SER A 119 -26.48 -5.76 -55.26
CA SER A 119 -25.86 -4.40 -55.39
C SER A 119 -26.59 -3.31 -54.55
N GLY A 120 -25.86 -2.34 -53.95
CA GLY A 120 -26.32 -1.02 -53.44
C GLY A 120 -27.40 -0.92 -52.33
N ALA A 121 -27.92 0.28 -51.97
CA ALA A 121 -27.25 1.50 -51.44
C ALA A 121 -28.26 2.60 -50.94
N VAL A 122 -27.89 3.36 -49.89
CA VAL A 122 -28.44 4.67 -49.39
C VAL A 122 -29.91 4.77 -48.92
N GLY A 123 -30.21 5.67 -47.97
CA GLY A 123 -31.54 6.29 -47.78
C GLY A 123 -31.96 6.64 -46.34
N GLU A 124 -32.26 7.92 -46.07
CA GLU A 124 -33.03 8.40 -44.90
C GLU A 124 -34.46 8.79 -45.31
N LEU A 125 -35.44 8.73 -44.40
CA LEU A 125 -36.46 9.77 -44.07
C LEU A 125 -37.58 9.24 -43.14
N ALA A 126 -38.60 10.05 -42.80
CA ALA A 126 -39.49 9.88 -41.64
C ALA A 126 -40.99 10.24 -41.88
N ALA A 127 -41.81 10.10 -40.81
CA ALA A 127 -43.27 10.35 -40.69
C ALA A 127 -44.18 9.27 -41.34
N GLU A 128 -45.37 8.91 -40.81
CA GLU A 128 -46.55 9.71 -40.42
C GLU A 128 -47.41 9.12 -39.26
N LEU A 129 -48.61 9.67 -39.03
CA LEU A 129 -49.68 9.22 -38.08
C LEU A 129 -50.97 8.81 -38.85
N PRO A 130 -52.17 8.81 -38.24
CA PRO A 130 -52.94 7.64 -37.83
C PRO A 130 -54.11 7.30 -38.80
N PRO A 131 -55.08 6.47 -38.37
CA PRO A 131 -56.46 7.00 -38.33
C PRO A 131 -57.26 6.62 -37.05
N GLN A 132 -58.49 7.13 -36.97
CA GLN A 132 -59.53 6.89 -35.95
C GLN A 132 -60.82 6.39 -36.62
N GLU A 133 -61.75 5.81 -35.84
CA GLU A 133 -63.22 5.69 -35.99
C GLU A 133 -63.66 4.71 -34.86
N GLU A 134 -64.56 4.94 -33.89
CA GLU A 134 -65.82 5.70 -33.73
C GLU A 134 -67.12 5.01 -34.21
N GLU A 135 -67.90 4.51 -33.23
CA GLU A 135 -69.36 4.30 -33.20
C GLU A 135 -69.73 3.76 -31.79
N GLU A 136 -70.97 3.78 -31.30
CA GLU A 136 -71.87 4.86 -30.83
C GLU A 136 -72.97 4.18 -29.95
N SER A 137 -73.83 4.95 -29.26
CA SER A 137 -74.97 4.51 -28.41
C SER A 137 -74.60 3.76 -27.09
N ASP A 138 -75.40 3.73 -26.01
CA ASP A 138 -76.63 4.47 -25.64
C ASP A 138 -76.71 4.63 -24.10
N GLU A 139 -77.72 5.34 -23.58
CA GLU A 139 -78.15 5.36 -22.17
C GLU A 139 -79.63 4.80 -22.06
N PRO A 140 -80.54 5.05 -21.06
CA PRO A 140 -80.59 6.13 -20.06
C PRO A 140 -81.03 5.83 -18.60
N ASP A 141 -80.89 6.87 -17.77
CA ASP A 141 -81.84 7.37 -16.75
C ASP A 141 -81.93 6.79 -15.30
N ARG A 142 -81.47 7.64 -14.35
CA ARG A 142 -82.11 8.09 -13.07
C ARG A 142 -82.28 7.06 -11.92
N GLN A 143 -82.11 7.41 -10.63
CA GLN A 143 -82.39 8.70 -9.94
C GLN A 143 -81.56 8.87 -8.62
N GLU A 144 -81.51 10.09 -8.07
CA GLU A 144 -80.76 10.50 -6.83
C GLU A 144 -81.62 10.39 -5.52
N PRO A 145 -81.20 10.95 -4.35
CA PRO A 145 -79.94 10.90 -3.58
C PRO A 145 -80.20 10.40 -2.12
N LEU A 146 -79.22 10.49 -1.19
CA LEU A 146 -79.42 10.95 0.22
C LEU A 146 -78.11 11.02 1.07
N GLU A 147 -77.98 12.13 1.82
CA GLU A 147 -77.34 12.35 3.14
C GLU A 147 -75.99 11.71 3.58
N ASN A 148 -75.01 12.59 3.79
CA ASN A 148 -74.09 12.58 4.97
C ASN A 148 -74.88 13.05 6.23
N PRO A 149 -74.45 12.80 7.49
CA PRO A 149 -73.07 12.52 7.92
C PRO A 149 -72.86 11.45 9.03
N SER A 150 -71.64 10.93 9.16
CA SER A 150 -71.08 10.51 10.47
C SER A 150 -69.55 10.55 10.47
N GLU A 151 -68.95 11.31 11.38
CA GLU A 151 -67.50 11.32 11.59
C GLU A 151 -67.05 10.05 12.34
N CYS A 152 -66.15 9.27 11.76
CA CYS A 152 -65.31 8.35 12.54
C CYS A 152 -63.99 8.03 11.83
N CYS A 153 -62.87 8.18 12.55
CA CYS A 153 -61.56 7.56 12.28
C CYS A 153 -61.01 7.63 10.83
N ARG A 154 -60.67 8.84 10.35
CA ARG A 154 -59.54 8.96 9.41
C ARG A 154 -58.23 8.73 10.16
N GLU A 155 -57.83 7.47 10.34
CA GLU A 155 -56.46 7.16 10.74
C GLU A 155 -55.50 7.54 9.60
N SER A 156 -54.67 8.53 9.87
CA SER A 156 -53.64 8.99 8.94
C SER A 156 -52.63 7.86 8.70
N LEU A 157 -52.60 7.32 7.47
CA LEU A 157 -51.58 6.39 7.00
C LEU A 157 -50.21 7.10 6.93
N LEU A 158 -49.58 7.23 8.10
CA LEU A 158 -48.17 7.58 8.21
C LEU A 158 -47.37 6.50 7.45
N PRO A 159 -46.49 6.88 6.50
CA PRO A 159 -45.64 5.90 5.83
C PRO A 159 -44.79 5.19 6.88
N SER A 160 -44.80 3.86 6.85
CA SER A 160 -44.01 3.03 7.77
C SER A 160 -42.55 3.50 7.76
N PRO A 161 -41.89 3.63 8.93
CA PRO A 161 -40.50 4.08 8.97
C PRO A 161 -39.63 3.16 8.10
N PRO A 162 -38.66 3.71 7.35
CA PRO A 162 -37.94 2.97 6.30
C PRO A 162 -37.18 1.78 6.88
N ASP A 163 -37.76 0.58 6.74
CA ASP A 163 -37.16 -0.65 7.25
C ASP A 163 -36.11 -1.18 6.27
N ILE A 164 -34.85 -0.99 6.67
CA ILE A 164 -33.67 -1.49 5.98
C ILE A 164 -33.64 -3.03 5.85
N ASN A 165 -34.40 -3.78 6.66
CA ASN A 165 -34.49 -5.24 6.54
C ASN A 165 -35.31 -5.70 5.31
N GLN A 166 -36.04 -4.79 4.66
CA GLN A 166 -36.71 -5.05 3.38
C GLN A 166 -35.73 -5.14 2.19
N LEU A 167 -34.46 -4.73 2.37
CA LEU A 167 -33.44 -4.87 1.35
C LEU A 167 -33.04 -6.36 1.17
N PRO A 168 -32.92 -6.86 -0.07
CA PRO A 168 -32.44 -8.22 -0.33
C PRO A 168 -31.14 -8.57 0.40
N PRO A 169 -30.94 -9.84 0.84
CA PRO A 169 -29.75 -10.28 1.55
C PRO A 169 -28.44 -9.88 0.85
N SER A 170 -28.39 -9.96 -0.48
CA SER A 170 -27.23 -9.57 -1.29
C SER A 170 -26.85 -8.09 -1.16
N ILE A 171 -27.84 -7.19 -1.04
CA ILE A 171 -27.62 -5.76 -0.84
C ILE A 171 -27.12 -5.51 0.59
N LEU A 172 -27.76 -6.12 1.60
CA LEU A 172 -27.29 -6.03 2.99
C LEU A 172 -25.87 -6.58 3.14
N LEU A 173 -25.55 -7.69 2.46
CA LEU A 173 -24.18 -8.23 2.44
C LEU A 173 -23.19 -7.25 1.80
N LYS A 174 -23.52 -6.62 0.67
CA LYS A 174 -22.67 -5.57 0.04
C LYS A 174 -22.64 -4.25 0.82
N ILE A 175 -23.56 -4.00 1.74
CA ILE A 175 -23.45 -2.89 2.70
C ILE A 175 -22.50 -3.28 3.84
N PHE A 176 -22.69 -4.44 4.47
CA PHE A 176 -21.84 -4.91 5.58
C PHE A 176 -20.42 -5.29 5.14
N SER A 177 -20.16 -5.57 3.85
CA SER A 177 -18.79 -5.74 3.32
C SER A 177 -17.94 -4.48 3.49
N ASN A 178 -18.59 -3.31 3.52
CA ASN A 178 -17.94 -2.01 3.63
C ASN A 178 -17.74 -1.58 5.10
N LEU A 179 -18.16 -2.40 6.07
CA LEU A 179 -17.83 -2.27 7.48
C LEU A 179 -16.52 -2.99 7.80
N SER A 180 -15.71 -2.45 8.71
CA SER A 180 -14.60 -3.18 9.30
C SER A 180 -15.12 -4.38 10.11
N LEU A 181 -14.24 -5.37 10.34
CA LEU A 181 -14.54 -6.50 11.20
C LEU A 181 -14.92 -6.09 12.64
N ASN A 182 -14.48 -4.91 13.11
CA ASN A 182 -14.90 -4.38 14.41
C ASN A 182 -16.36 -3.90 14.37
N GLU A 183 -16.72 -3.04 13.42
CA GLU A 183 -18.10 -2.53 13.28
C GLU A 183 -19.10 -3.66 12.98
N ARG A 184 -18.68 -4.65 12.21
CA ARG A 184 -19.50 -5.83 11.91
C ARG A 184 -19.76 -6.67 13.17
N CYS A 185 -18.76 -6.86 14.03
CA CYS A 185 -18.83 -7.71 15.23
C CYS A 185 -19.30 -7.01 16.52
N LEU A 186 -19.16 -5.69 16.63
CA LEU A 186 -19.50 -4.89 17.83
C LEU A 186 -20.71 -3.96 17.62
N SER A 187 -21.24 -3.86 16.40
CA SER A 187 -22.39 -3.00 16.12
C SER A 187 -23.41 -3.72 15.26
N ALA A 188 -23.08 -4.05 14.01
CA ALA A 188 -24.06 -4.64 13.08
C ALA A 188 -24.62 -5.99 13.57
N SER A 189 -23.77 -6.89 14.06
CA SER A 189 -24.20 -8.19 14.61
C SER A 189 -25.02 -8.10 15.91
N LEU A 190 -25.17 -6.91 16.50
CA LEU A 190 -25.94 -6.68 17.72
C LEU A 190 -27.29 -5.98 17.47
N VAL A 191 -27.56 -5.51 16.24
CA VAL A 191 -28.81 -4.79 15.91
C VAL A 191 -30.02 -5.73 15.95
N CYS A 192 -29.96 -6.88 15.27
CA CYS A 192 -31.03 -7.88 15.29
C CYS A 192 -30.49 -9.28 14.93
N LYS A 193 -31.32 -10.32 15.11
CA LYS A 193 -30.94 -11.70 14.76
C LYS A 193 -30.56 -11.83 13.27
N TYR A 194 -31.36 -11.25 12.38
CA TYR A 194 -31.11 -11.29 10.93
C TYR A 194 -29.76 -10.65 10.55
N TRP A 195 -29.45 -9.47 11.09
CA TRP A 195 -28.15 -8.82 10.87
C TRP A 195 -26.99 -9.60 11.46
N ARG A 196 -27.15 -10.21 12.65
CA ARG A 196 -26.14 -11.10 13.23
C ARG A 196 -25.85 -12.27 12.30
N ASP A 197 -26.89 -12.90 11.77
CA ASP A 197 -26.76 -14.11 10.98
C ASP A 197 -26.17 -13.79 9.58
N LEU A 198 -26.57 -12.66 8.98
CA LEU A 198 -25.88 -12.08 7.81
C LEU A 198 -24.40 -11.74 8.10
N CYS A 199 -24.10 -11.10 9.24
CA CYS A 199 -22.72 -10.74 9.63
C CYS A 199 -21.79 -11.95 9.82
N LEU A 200 -22.34 -13.17 9.88
CA LEU A 200 -21.60 -14.42 10.00
C LEU A 200 -21.43 -15.13 8.64
N ASP A 201 -22.07 -14.66 7.57
CA ASP A 201 -22.02 -15.25 6.23
C ASP A 201 -20.58 -15.45 5.73
N PHE A 202 -20.34 -16.60 5.09
CA PHE A 202 -19.01 -17.06 4.67
C PHE A 202 -18.31 -16.11 3.69
N GLN A 203 -19.04 -15.29 2.92
CA GLN A 203 -18.45 -14.32 2.00
C GLN A 203 -17.61 -13.27 2.73
N PHE A 204 -17.96 -12.92 3.98
CA PHE A 204 -17.17 -12.00 4.82
C PHE A 204 -15.85 -12.55 5.31
N TRP A 205 -15.61 -13.85 5.17
CA TRP A 205 -14.38 -14.52 5.58
C TRP A 205 -13.41 -14.69 4.41
N LYS A 206 -13.77 -14.23 3.20
CA LYS A 206 -12.85 -14.20 2.04
C LYS A 206 -11.67 -13.25 2.22
N GLN A 207 -11.83 -12.18 3.00
CA GLN A 207 -10.79 -11.20 3.30
C GLN A 207 -10.86 -10.85 4.79
N LEU A 208 -9.80 -11.17 5.55
CA LEU A 208 -9.81 -11.05 7.01
C LEU A 208 -8.66 -10.17 7.51
N ASP A 209 -9.00 -8.97 7.99
CA ASP A 209 -8.07 -8.11 8.72
C ASP A 209 -8.15 -8.37 10.24
N LEU A 210 -7.18 -9.15 10.71
CA LEU A 210 -6.97 -9.51 12.10
C LEU A 210 -5.91 -8.62 12.78
N SER A 211 -5.35 -7.61 12.10
CA SER A 211 -4.15 -6.91 12.59
C SER A 211 -4.33 -6.17 13.91
N ASN A 212 -3.23 -6.06 14.66
CA ASN A 212 -3.11 -5.48 16.02
C ASN A 212 -3.91 -6.19 17.13
N ARG A 213 -4.67 -7.26 16.82
CA ARG A 213 -5.52 -7.99 17.78
C ARG A 213 -4.71 -8.98 18.61
N GLN A 214 -4.34 -8.62 19.83
CA GLN A 214 -3.58 -9.51 20.73
C GLN A 214 -4.39 -10.74 21.19
N GLN A 215 -5.72 -10.72 21.02
CA GLN A 215 -6.62 -11.86 21.23
C GLN A 215 -6.60 -12.91 20.10
N VAL A 216 -5.83 -12.67 19.02
CA VAL A 216 -5.63 -13.66 17.95
C VAL A 216 -4.51 -14.61 18.35
N THR A 217 -4.90 -15.87 18.55
CA THR A 217 -4.05 -17.01 18.91
C THR A 217 -4.15 -18.09 17.83
N ASP A 218 -3.27 -19.09 17.89
CA ASP A 218 -3.29 -20.25 17.00
C ASP A 218 -4.63 -21.00 17.03
N GLU A 219 -5.21 -21.20 18.22
CA GLU A 219 -6.57 -21.74 18.36
C GLU A 219 -7.63 -20.93 17.61
N LEU A 220 -7.51 -19.59 17.61
CA LEU A 220 -8.47 -18.74 16.91
C LEU A 220 -8.27 -18.81 15.39
N LEU A 221 -7.03 -18.83 14.92
CA LEU A 221 -6.74 -19.05 13.50
C LEU A 221 -7.25 -20.42 13.03
N GLU A 222 -7.08 -21.49 13.82
CA GLU A 222 -7.66 -22.79 13.50
C GLU A 222 -9.20 -22.74 13.47
N LYS A 223 -9.84 -22.12 14.47
CA LYS A 223 -11.32 -22.01 14.52
C LYS A 223 -11.89 -21.16 13.38
N ILE A 224 -11.11 -20.20 12.86
CA ILE A 224 -11.42 -19.40 11.67
C ILE A 224 -11.27 -20.25 10.40
N ALA A 225 -10.09 -20.85 10.19
CA ALA A 225 -9.77 -21.62 8.99
C ALA A 225 -10.59 -22.92 8.87
N SER A 226 -11.02 -23.50 9.99
CA SER A 226 -11.94 -24.65 10.02
C SER A 226 -13.40 -24.25 9.71
N ARG A 227 -13.74 -22.96 9.78
CA ARG A 227 -15.08 -22.43 9.47
C ARG A 227 -15.18 -21.94 8.03
N SER A 228 -14.10 -21.41 7.46
CA SER A 228 -14.04 -21.01 6.05
C SER A 228 -12.70 -21.42 5.45
N GLN A 229 -12.77 -22.25 4.41
CA GLN A 229 -11.64 -22.60 3.55
C GLN A 229 -11.48 -21.61 2.38
N ASN A 230 -12.45 -20.69 2.22
CA ASN A 230 -12.52 -19.70 1.15
C ASN A 230 -11.72 -18.41 1.45
N ILE A 231 -10.74 -18.45 2.36
CA ILE A 231 -9.94 -17.29 2.75
C ILE A 231 -8.95 -16.96 1.63
N SER A 232 -9.14 -15.80 0.98
CA SER A 232 -8.33 -15.33 -0.15
C SER A 232 -7.34 -14.22 0.23
N GLU A 233 -7.62 -13.45 1.29
CA GLU A 233 -6.68 -12.50 1.88
C GLU A 233 -6.72 -12.58 3.42
N ILE A 234 -5.56 -12.60 4.06
CA ILE A 234 -5.44 -12.48 5.52
C ILE A 234 -4.33 -11.52 5.92
N ASN A 235 -4.64 -10.66 6.91
CA ASN A 235 -3.69 -9.79 7.57
C ASN A 235 -3.65 -10.11 9.07
N ILE A 236 -2.53 -10.65 9.55
CA ILE A 236 -2.25 -10.96 10.97
C ILE A 236 -1.15 -10.07 11.57
N SER A 237 -0.90 -8.89 10.98
CA SER A 237 0.16 -7.98 11.45
C SER A 237 0.01 -7.61 12.93
N ASP A 238 1.13 -7.52 13.65
CA ASP A 238 1.20 -7.26 15.10
C ASP A 238 0.43 -8.27 16.00
N CYS A 239 -0.02 -9.42 15.48
CA CYS A 239 -0.65 -10.48 16.28
C CYS A 239 0.42 -11.35 16.96
N ARG A 240 0.97 -10.86 18.09
CA ARG A 240 2.14 -11.46 18.76
C ARG A 240 1.88 -12.82 19.41
N ASN A 241 0.62 -13.19 19.60
CA ASN A 241 0.19 -14.46 20.19
C ASN A 241 -0.11 -15.55 19.13
N VAL A 242 0.19 -15.29 17.86
CA VAL A 242 0.22 -16.29 16.77
C VAL A 242 1.63 -16.87 16.66
N SER A 243 1.77 -18.19 16.64
CA SER A 243 3.01 -18.90 16.34
C SER A 243 3.00 -19.49 14.92
N ASP A 244 4.12 -20.09 14.51
CA ASP A 244 4.20 -20.81 13.24
C ASP A 244 3.11 -21.91 13.13
N THR A 245 2.70 -22.53 14.26
CA THR A 245 1.66 -23.57 14.30
C THR A 245 0.31 -23.05 13.79
N GLY A 246 -0.14 -21.88 14.24
CA GLY A 246 -1.39 -21.27 13.77
C GLY A 246 -1.36 -20.92 12.30
N VAL A 247 -0.22 -20.47 11.78
CA VAL A 247 -0.04 -20.17 10.36
C VAL A 247 0.01 -21.45 9.51
N CYS A 248 0.65 -22.52 9.98
CA CYS A 248 0.66 -23.83 9.33
C CYS A 248 -0.75 -24.40 9.17
N VAL A 249 -1.55 -24.38 10.25
CA VAL A 249 -2.93 -24.89 10.25
C VAL A 249 -3.84 -24.04 9.36
N LEU A 250 -3.66 -22.72 9.37
CA LEU A 250 -4.33 -21.79 8.46
C LEU A 250 -4.02 -22.09 6.99
N ALA A 251 -2.73 -22.21 6.64
CA ALA A 251 -2.27 -22.47 5.28
C ALA A 251 -2.84 -23.80 4.74
N PHE A 252 -2.73 -24.88 5.52
CA PHE A 252 -3.25 -26.20 5.15
C PHE A 252 -4.77 -26.21 4.89
N LYS A 253 -5.54 -25.40 5.63
CA LYS A 253 -7.01 -25.29 5.47
C LYS A 253 -7.43 -24.26 4.41
N CYS A 254 -6.52 -23.43 3.89
CA CYS A 254 -6.85 -22.31 2.98
C CYS A 254 -5.97 -22.27 1.71
N PRO A 255 -5.95 -23.33 0.88
CA PRO A 255 -5.09 -23.40 -0.32
C PRO A 255 -5.41 -22.33 -1.38
N GLY A 256 -6.61 -21.73 -1.33
CA GLY A 256 -7.02 -20.60 -2.17
C GLY A 256 -6.50 -19.22 -1.74
N LEU A 257 -5.56 -19.15 -0.78
CA LEU A 257 -5.01 -17.89 -0.29
C LEU A 257 -4.21 -17.15 -1.38
N LEU A 258 -4.67 -15.97 -1.77
CA LEU A 258 -4.02 -15.10 -2.77
C LEU A 258 -3.12 -14.05 -2.12
N ARG A 259 -3.35 -13.70 -0.85
CA ARG A 259 -2.68 -12.58 -0.18
C ARG A 259 -2.41 -12.87 1.29
N TYR A 260 -1.13 -12.85 1.68
CA TYR A 260 -0.66 -13.02 3.05
C TYR A 260 0.01 -11.73 3.55
N THR A 261 -0.30 -11.30 4.78
CA THR A 261 0.28 -10.09 5.39
C THR A 261 0.47 -10.29 6.90
N ALA A 262 1.70 -10.14 7.39
CA ALA A 262 2.09 -10.47 8.77
C ALA A 262 3.25 -9.57 9.27
N TYR A 263 3.10 -8.25 9.16
CA TYR A 263 4.10 -7.29 9.61
C TYR A 263 4.36 -7.38 11.12
N ARG A 264 5.62 -7.19 11.52
CA ARG A 264 6.09 -7.12 12.92
C ARG A 264 5.82 -8.37 13.77
N CYS A 265 5.44 -9.48 13.15
CA CYS A 265 5.29 -10.79 13.80
C CYS A 265 6.66 -11.46 14.02
N LYS A 266 7.55 -10.81 14.79
CA LYS A 266 8.95 -11.22 15.07
C LYS A 266 9.09 -12.62 15.70
N GLN A 267 8.00 -13.19 16.21
CA GLN A 267 7.94 -14.54 16.76
C GLN A 267 7.88 -15.64 15.68
N LEU A 268 7.36 -15.33 14.48
CA LEU A 268 7.26 -16.27 13.36
C LEU A 268 8.64 -16.53 12.74
N SER A 269 8.80 -17.73 12.18
CA SER A 269 10.01 -18.19 11.50
C SER A 269 9.71 -18.67 10.08
N ASP A 270 10.76 -19.13 9.38
CA ASP A 270 10.66 -19.77 8.07
C ASP A 270 9.56 -20.83 8.01
N THR A 271 9.33 -21.60 9.09
CA THR A 271 8.28 -22.63 9.17
C THR A 271 6.90 -22.12 8.72
N SER A 272 6.52 -20.89 9.11
CA SER A 272 5.25 -20.30 8.68
C SER A 272 5.20 -20.02 7.18
N ILE A 273 6.24 -19.41 6.61
CA ILE A 273 6.32 -19.07 5.18
C ILE A 273 6.48 -20.33 4.32
N ILE A 274 7.22 -21.34 4.79
CA ILE A 274 7.38 -22.64 4.12
C ILE A 274 6.02 -23.34 4.03
N ALA A 275 5.19 -23.31 5.09
CA ALA A 275 3.86 -23.87 5.07
C ALA A 275 2.92 -23.11 4.11
N VAL A 276 2.88 -21.77 4.19
CA VAL A 276 2.12 -20.92 3.27
C VAL A 276 2.52 -21.19 1.81
N ALA A 277 3.82 -21.21 1.50
CA ALA A 277 4.33 -21.47 0.17
C ALA A 277 4.04 -22.89 -0.35
N SER A 278 3.90 -23.87 0.55
CA SER A 278 3.65 -25.28 0.19
C SER A 278 2.19 -25.65 0.03
N GLN A 279 1.27 -24.91 0.68
CA GLN A 279 -0.16 -25.19 0.65
C GLN A 279 -0.95 -24.21 -0.25
N CYS A 280 -0.43 -22.99 -0.48
CA CYS A 280 -1.15 -21.91 -1.14
C CYS A 280 -0.43 -21.43 -2.43
N PRO A 281 -0.29 -22.25 -3.48
CA PRO A 281 0.53 -21.93 -4.66
C PRO A 281 0.00 -20.77 -5.53
N LEU A 282 -1.27 -20.39 -5.35
CA LEU A 282 -1.93 -19.29 -6.07
C LEU A 282 -1.59 -17.89 -5.52
N LEU A 283 -0.63 -17.80 -4.59
CA LEU A 283 -0.33 -16.58 -3.86
C LEU A 283 0.22 -15.47 -4.77
N GLN A 284 -0.37 -14.27 -4.64
CA GLN A 284 -0.04 -13.08 -5.44
C GLN A 284 0.62 -11.97 -4.59
N LYS A 285 0.47 -12.00 -3.25
CA LYS A 285 1.03 -10.98 -2.34
C LYS A 285 1.60 -11.58 -1.05
N VAL A 286 2.86 -11.28 -0.71
CA VAL A 286 3.50 -11.61 0.58
C VAL A 286 4.11 -10.37 1.22
N HIS A 287 3.49 -9.89 2.30
CA HIS A 287 3.95 -8.72 3.05
C HIS A 287 4.33 -9.12 4.48
N VAL A 288 5.63 -9.33 4.75
CA VAL A 288 6.14 -9.93 6.00
C VAL A 288 7.34 -9.19 6.58
N GLY A 289 7.36 -7.86 6.49
CA GLY A 289 8.42 -7.04 7.07
C GLY A 289 8.51 -7.12 8.60
N ASN A 290 9.69 -6.87 9.17
CA ASN A 290 10.03 -7.02 10.59
C ASN A 290 9.84 -8.46 11.13
N GLN A 291 10.39 -9.46 10.46
CA GLN A 291 10.44 -10.85 10.94
C GLN A 291 11.90 -11.31 11.14
N ASP A 292 12.36 -11.26 12.40
CA ASP A 292 13.77 -11.44 12.80
C ASP A 292 14.30 -12.90 12.66
N ARG A 293 13.43 -13.83 12.26
CA ARG A 293 13.71 -15.26 12.07
C ARG A 293 13.45 -15.75 10.64
N LEU A 294 13.05 -14.86 9.72
CA LEU A 294 12.88 -15.18 8.31
C LEU A 294 14.24 -15.16 7.61
N THR A 295 14.59 -16.26 6.93
CA THR A 295 15.87 -16.47 6.23
C THR A 295 15.65 -16.87 4.78
N ASP A 296 16.73 -17.11 4.06
CA ASP A 296 16.68 -17.53 2.65
C ASP A 296 16.00 -18.90 2.45
N GLU A 297 15.86 -19.76 3.46
CA GLU A 297 15.11 -21.03 3.32
C GLU A 297 13.60 -20.81 3.21
N GLY A 298 13.02 -19.86 3.94
CA GLY A 298 11.64 -19.43 3.70
C GLY A 298 11.44 -18.93 2.28
N LEU A 299 12.39 -18.13 1.77
CA LEU A 299 12.34 -17.57 0.42
C LEU A 299 12.55 -18.63 -0.68
N LYS A 300 13.39 -19.64 -0.46
CA LYS A 300 13.56 -20.79 -1.38
C LYS A 300 12.26 -21.52 -1.66
N GLN A 301 11.52 -21.84 -0.59
CA GLN A 301 10.22 -22.52 -0.72
C GLN A 301 9.17 -21.60 -1.36
N LEU A 302 9.20 -20.31 -1.03
CA LEU A 302 8.29 -19.32 -1.62
C LEU A 302 8.51 -19.13 -3.13
N GLY A 303 9.75 -18.89 -3.56
CA GLY A 303 10.11 -18.64 -4.97
C GLY A 303 9.91 -19.86 -5.86
N SER A 304 10.21 -21.07 -5.36
CA SER A 304 10.04 -22.29 -6.15
C SER A 304 8.56 -22.68 -6.40
N LYS A 305 7.67 -22.36 -5.45
CA LYS A 305 6.27 -22.82 -5.44
C LYS A 305 5.24 -21.76 -5.81
N CYS A 306 5.37 -20.52 -5.32
CA CYS A 306 4.38 -19.45 -5.53
C CYS A 306 4.70 -18.60 -6.78
N ARG A 307 4.58 -19.21 -7.96
CA ARG A 307 4.94 -18.58 -9.25
C ARG A 307 3.97 -17.47 -9.70
N GLU A 308 2.81 -17.36 -9.05
CA GLU A 308 1.81 -16.30 -9.30
C GLU A 308 2.07 -15.00 -8.51
N LEU A 309 3.19 -14.90 -7.79
CA LEU A 309 3.54 -13.73 -6.98
C LEU A 309 3.72 -12.46 -7.82
N LYS A 310 3.08 -11.38 -7.36
CA LYS A 310 3.07 -10.04 -7.97
C LYS A 310 3.58 -8.96 -7.03
N ASP A 311 3.44 -9.12 -5.72
CA ASP A 311 3.72 -8.08 -4.71
C ASP A 311 4.44 -8.67 -3.49
N ILE A 312 5.70 -8.32 -3.28
CA ILE A 312 6.52 -8.79 -2.15
C ILE A 312 7.09 -7.63 -1.32
N HIS A 313 7.02 -7.76 0.00
CA HIS A 313 7.56 -6.78 0.94
C HIS A 313 8.28 -7.50 2.10
N PHE A 314 9.61 -7.31 2.17
CA PHE A 314 10.51 -7.98 3.12
C PHE A 314 11.36 -7.00 3.94
N GLY A 315 10.92 -5.74 4.08
CA GLY A 315 11.64 -4.70 4.82
C GLY A 315 11.93 -5.06 6.28
N GLN A 316 13.16 -4.78 6.73
CA GLN A 316 13.67 -5.03 8.08
C GLN A 316 13.65 -6.52 8.48
N CYS A 317 13.85 -7.41 7.50
CA CYS A 317 14.10 -8.84 7.70
C CYS A 317 15.60 -9.11 7.48
N TYR A 318 16.39 -8.85 8.52
CA TYR A 318 17.85 -8.68 8.43
C TYR A 318 18.68 -9.95 8.11
N LYS A 319 18.03 -11.12 8.02
CA LYS A 319 18.68 -12.42 7.71
C LYS A 319 18.41 -12.93 6.28
N ILE A 320 17.69 -12.15 5.47
CA ILE A 320 17.55 -12.42 4.02
C ILE A 320 18.78 -11.88 3.31
N SER A 321 19.39 -12.71 2.44
CA SER A 321 20.53 -12.35 1.61
C SER A 321 20.20 -12.40 0.11
N ASP A 322 21.21 -12.16 -0.72
CA ASP A 322 21.09 -12.36 -2.17
C ASP A 322 20.69 -13.80 -2.55
N GLU A 323 20.98 -14.83 -1.75
CA GLU A 323 20.65 -16.22 -2.10
C GLU A 323 19.14 -16.44 -2.24
N GLY A 324 18.35 -16.06 -1.21
CA GLY A 324 16.90 -16.19 -1.25
C GLY A 324 16.27 -15.26 -2.27
N MET A 325 16.77 -14.04 -2.38
CA MET A 325 16.24 -13.03 -3.30
C MET A 325 16.45 -13.38 -4.78
N ILE A 326 17.60 -13.96 -5.16
CA ILE A 326 17.85 -14.46 -6.53
C ILE A 326 16.89 -15.62 -6.88
N ILE A 327 16.54 -16.46 -5.91
CA ILE A 327 15.62 -17.59 -6.12
C ILE A 327 14.16 -17.09 -6.26
N ILE A 328 13.76 -16.07 -5.51
CA ILE A 328 12.50 -15.34 -5.74
C ILE A 328 12.46 -14.75 -7.15
N ALA A 329 13.51 -14.03 -7.57
CA ALA A 329 13.58 -13.40 -8.90
C ALA A 329 13.44 -14.41 -10.06
N LYS A 330 14.05 -15.60 -9.92
CA LYS A 330 14.01 -16.67 -10.94
C LYS A 330 12.69 -17.44 -10.96
N GLY A 331 11.98 -17.53 -9.84
CA GLY A 331 10.73 -18.29 -9.73
C GLY A 331 9.47 -17.47 -10.03
N CYS A 332 9.46 -16.19 -9.65
CA CYS A 332 8.27 -15.35 -9.61
C CYS A 332 8.26 -14.32 -10.75
N LEU A 333 8.27 -14.78 -12.00
CA LEU A 333 8.42 -13.95 -13.21
C LEU A 333 7.31 -12.87 -13.37
N LYS A 334 6.17 -13.06 -12.70
CA LYS A 334 5.00 -12.15 -12.65
C LYS A 334 5.12 -11.02 -11.62
N LEU A 335 6.30 -10.84 -11.01
CA LEU A 335 6.50 -9.80 -10.00
C LEU A 335 6.36 -8.39 -10.58
N GLN A 336 5.44 -7.62 -9.99
CA GLN A 336 5.10 -6.24 -10.34
C GLN A 336 5.54 -5.26 -9.25
N ARG A 337 5.70 -5.70 -8.00
CA ARG A 337 6.14 -4.88 -6.87
C ARG A 337 7.13 -5.64 -5.98
N ILE A 338 8.25 -5.00 -5.67
CA ILE A 338 9.22 -5.42 -4.64
C ILE A 338 9.58 -4.24 -3.73
N TYR A 339 9.54 -4.46 -2.42
CA TYR A 339 10.05 -3.50 -1.43
C TYR A 339 10.90 -4.18 -0.36
N MET A 340 12.11 -3.67 -0.20
CA MET A 340 13.06 -4.01 0.85
C MET A 340 13.52 -2.72 1.54
N GLN A 341 13.84 -2.83 2.83
CA GLN A 341 14.27 -1.70 3.66
C GLN A 341 15.27 -2.20 4.71
N GLU A 342 16.46 -1.61 4.75
CA GLU A 342 17.54 -1.92 5.70
C GLU A 342 18.03 -3.39 5.67
N ASN A 343 17.68 -4.17 4.65
CA ASN A 343 18.15 -5.54 4.48
C ASN A 343 19.63 -5.53 4.05
N LYS A 344 20.56 -5.57 5.02
CA LYS A 344 22.00 -5.34 4.80
C LYS A 344 22.77 -6.47 4.09
N LEU A 345 22.18 -7.66 3.95
CA LEU A 345 22.78 -8.78 3.21
C LEU A 345 22.27 -8.88 1.75
N VAL A 346 21.45 -7.92 1.32
CA VAL A 346 20.95 -7.78 -0.06
C VAL A 346 21.78 -6.71 -0.78
N THR A 347 22.35 -7.08 -1.92
CA THR A 347 23.32 -6.28 -2.68
C THR A 347 22.92 -6.14 -4.14
N ASP A 348 23.82 -5.59 -4.95
CA ASP A 348 23.68 -5.43 -6.41
C ASP A 348 23.30 -6.74 -7.13
N HIS A 349 23.67 -7.91 -6.59
CA HIS A 349 23.34 -9.21 -7.15
C HIS A 349 21.83 -9.48 -7.19
N SER A 350 21.10 -9.15 -6.12
CA SER A 350 19.63 -9.21 -6.11
C SER A 350 19.01 -8.26 -7.12
N VAL A 351 19.46 -6.99 -7.12
CA VAL A 351 18.92 -5.93 -7.99
C VAL A 351 19.05 -6.32 -9.46
N LYS A 352 20.23 -6.84 -9.83
CA LYS A 352 20.50 -7.41 -11.15
C LYS A 352 19.56 -8.58 -11.48
N ALA A 353 19.43 -9.57 -10.59
CA ALA A 353 18.59 -10.74 -10.84
C ALA A 353 17.11 -10.38 -11.05
N PHE A 354 16.57 -9.40 -10.30
CA PHE A 354 15.22 -8.88 -10.54
C PHE A 354 15.10 -8.15 -11.88
N ALA A 355 16.09 -7.34 -12.23
CA ALA A 355 16.12 -6.62 -13.51
C ALA A 355 16.28 -7.54 -14.73
N GLU A 356 16.86 -8.73 -14.57
CA GLU A 356 17.07 -9.73 -15.64
C GLU A 356 15.91 -10.74 -15.75
N HIS A 357 15.18 -11.03 -14.66
CA HIS A 357 14.14 -12.08 -14.64
C HIS A 357 12.69 -11.60 -14.44
N CYS A 358 12.44 -10.38 -13.95
CA CYS A 358 11.09 -9.91 -13.62
C CYS A 358 10.68 -8.67 -14.46
N PRO A 359 10.40 -8.83 -15.77
CA PRO A 359 10.10 -7.70 -16.66
C PRO A 359 8.75 -7.01 -16.38
N GLU A 360 7.86 -7.63 -15.59
CA GLU A 360 6.60 -7.03 -15.14
C GLU A 360 6.78 -5.97 -14.02
N LEU A 361 7.99 -5.79 -13.47
CA LEU A 361 8.23 -4.88 -12.34
C LEU A 361 7.86 -3.42 -12.63
N GLN A 362 6.95 -2.90 -11.81
CA GLN A 362 6.43 -1.53 -11.83
C GLN A 362 6.85 -0.73 -10.59
N TYR A 363 7.01 -1.38 -9.44
CA TYR A 363 7.41 -0.74 -8.19
C TYR A 363 8.64 -1.47 -7.63
N VAL A 364 9.75 -0.74 -7.45
CA VAL A 364 11.01 -1.29 -6.92
C VAL A 364 11.52 -0.39 -5.80
N GLY A 365 11.79 -0.95 -4.62
CA GLY A 365 12.38 -0.23 -3.50
C GLY A 365 13.43 -1.05 -2.75
N PHE A 366 14.60 -0.45 -2.51
CA PHE A 366 15.75 -1.06 -1.82
C PHE A 366 16.31 -0.14 -0.71
N MET A 367 15.44 0.64 -0.04
CA MET A 367 15.81 1.69 0.91
C MET A 367 16.85 1.20 1.93
N GLY A 368 18.06 1.77 1.95
CA GLY A 368 19.09 1.40 2.93
C GLY A 368 19.59 -0.04 2.86
N CYS A 369 19.34 -0.79 1.77
CA CYS A 369 20.04 -2.05 1.49
C CYS A 369 21.52 -1.80 1.11
N SER A 370 22.32 -2.86 1.01
CA SER A 370 23.75 -2.78 0.65
C SER A 370 23.95 -2.76 -0.87
N VAL A 371 23.13 -1.96 -1.55
CA VAL A 371 23.08 -1.74 -3.00
C VAL A 371 23.89 -0.51 -3.36
N THR A 372 24.44 -0.49 -4.58
CA THR A 372 25.20 0.62 -5.17
C THR A 372 24.72 0.97 -6.57
N SER A 373 25.33 2.00 -7.18
CA SER A 373 25.13 2.35 -8.59
C SER A 373 25.28 1.16 -9.55
N LYS A 374 26.16 0.18 -9.22
CA LYS A 374 26.42 -1.02 -10.03
C LYS A 374 25.21 -1.96 -10.09
N GLY A 375 24.39 -2.04 -9.03
CA GLY A 375 23.12 -2.77 -9.04
C GLY A 375 22.02 -1.94 -9.67
N VAL A 376 21.91 -0.66 -9.28
CA VAL A 376 20.84 0.25 -9.74
C VAL A 376 20.81 0.38 -11.26
N ILE A 377 21.97 0.47 -11.94
CA ILE A 377 22.03 0.64 -13.40
C ILE A 377 21.33 -0.50 -14.17
N HIS A 378 21.26 -1.73 -13.62
CA HIS A 378 20.55 -2.83 -14.25
C HIS A 378 19.04 -2.60 -14.36
N LEU A 379 18.44 -1.78 -13.47
CA LEU A 379 17.02 -1.44 -13.51
C LEU A 379 16.61 -0.68 -14.80
N THR A 380 17.56 -0.18 -15.59
CA THR A 380 17.31 0.36 -16.95
C THR A 380 16.66 -0.64 -17.93
N ASN A 381 16.76 -1.95 -17.64
CA ASN A 381 16.06 -3.01 -18.37
C ASN A 381 14.53 -2.97 -18.13
N LEU A 382 14.08 -2.49 -16.96
CA LEU A 382 12.68 -2.55 -16.53
C LEU A 382 11.85 -1.43 -17.17
N ARG A 383 11.36 -1.67 -18.38
CA ARG A 383 10.55 -0.68 -19.14
C ARG A 383 9.18 -0.40 -18.51
N ASN A 384 8.68 -1.30 -17.66
CA ASN A 384 7.42 -1.12 -16.92
C ASN A 384 7.61 -0.36 -15.59
N LEU A 385 8.84 0.01 -15.21
CA LEU A 385 9.14 0.67 -13.94
C LEU A 385 8.43 2.03 -13.85
N SER A 386 7.49 2.13 -12.91
CA SER A 386 6.64 3.30 -12.65
C SER A 386 7.00 4.02 -11.34
N SER A 387 7.66 3.34 -10.40
CA SER A 387 8.01 3.88 -9.09
C SER A 387 9.31 3.27 -8.60
N LEU A 388 10.27 4.11 -8.21
CA LEU A 388 11.61 3.70 -7.79
C LEU A 388 12.01 4.37 -6.47
N ASP A 389 12.29 3.56 -5.46
CA ASP A 389 12.72 4.00 -4.12
C ASP A 389 14.15 3.57 -3.81
N LEU A 390 15.05 4.56 -3.88
CA LEU A 390 16.48 4.45 -3.66
C LEU A 390 16.91 5.32 -2.47
N ARG A 391 16.06 5.45 -1.44
CA ARG A 391 16.41 6.20 -0.22
C ARG A 391 17.62 5.60 0.49
N HIS A 392 18.57 6.45 0.91
CA HIS A 392 19.72 6.06 1.73
C HIS A 392 20.56 4.91 1.13
N ILE A 393 20.84 4.96 -0.17
CA ILE A 393 21.63 3.93 -0.89
C ILE A 393 23.13 4.24 -0.76
N THR A 394 23.95 3.20 -0.69
CA THR A 394 25.40 3.32 -0.63
C THR A 394 25.94 3.71 -2.00
N GLU A 395 26.70 4.81 -2.10
CA GLU A 395 27.41 5.20 -3.34
C GLU A 395 26.50 5.26 -4.60
N LEU A 396 25.31 5.86 -4.47
CA LEU A 396 24.46 6.22 -5.61
C LEU A 396 25.00 7.47 -6.31
N ASP A 397 25.46 7.32 -7.55
CA ASP A 397 26.01 8.40 -8.36
C ASP A 397 24.94 9.11 -9.23
N ASN A 398 25.32 10.26 -9.77
CA ASN A 398 24.42 11.13 -10.52
C ASN A 398 24.12 10.57 -11.93
N GLU A 399 25.09 9.96 -12.61
CA GLU A 399 24.95 9.55 -14.01
C GLU A 399 24.09 8.28 -14.14
N THR A 400 24.16 7.38 -13.16
CA THR A 400 23.29 6.20 -13.03
C THR A 400 21.82 6.60 -12.89
N VAL A 401 21.52 7.60 -12.05
CA VAL A 401 20.16 8.14 -11.89
C VAL A 401 19.68 8.83 -13.18
N MET A 402 20.55 9.58 -13.85
CA MET A 402 20.23 10.16 -15.16
C MET A 402 19.90 9.08 -16.21
N GLU A 403 20.67 7.99 -16.27
CA GLU A 403 20.43 6.90 -17.23
C GLU A 403 19.13 6.13 -16.94
N ILE A 404 18.79 5.93 -15.66
CA ILE A 404 17.48 5.41 -15.26
C ILE A 404 16.34 6.26 -15.81
N VAL A 405 16.38 7.58 -15.63
CA VAL A 405 15.30 8.47 -16.13
C VAL A 405 15.30 8.61 -17.67
N LYS A 406 16.45 8.42 -18.33
CA LYS A 406 16.53 8.28 -19.80
C LYS A 406 15.88 7.00 -20.32
N ARG A 407 16.03 5.85 -19.62
CA ARG A 407 15.59 4.53 -20.12
C ARG A 407 14.21 4.09 -19.64
N CYS A 408 13.85 4.39 -18.40
CA CYS A 408 12.59 3.99 -17.76
C CYS A 408 11.51 5.07 -18.00
N LYS A 409 11.08 5.26 -19.25
CA LYS A 409 10.16 6.35 -19.62
C LYS A 409 8.74 6.26 -19.02
N ASN A 410 8.38 5.16 -18.35
CA ASN A 410 7.14 5.01 -17.58
C ASN A 410 7.27 5.47 -16.11
N LEU A 411 8.46 5.93 -15.67
CA LEU A 411 8.72 6.31 -14.29
C LEU A 411 7.92 7.55 -13.88
N SER A 412 6.99 7.35 -12.94
CA SER A 412 6.07 8.36 -12.40
C SER A 412 6.45 8.84 -10.99
N SER A 413 7.18 8.04 -10.20
CA SER A 413 7.64 8.40 -8.85
C SER A 413 9.10 7.99 -8.63
N LEU A 414 9.94 8.94 -8.20
CA LEU A 414 11.37 8.74 -7.96
C LEU A 414 11.76 9.28 -6.59
N ASN A 415 12.24 8.40 -5.72
CA ASN A 415 12.62 8.73 -4.35
C ASN A 415 14.12 8.54 -4.13
N LEU A 416 14.83 9.65 -3.89
CA LEU A 416 16.28 9.74 -3.77
C LEU A 416 16.72 10.31 -2.40
N CYS A 417 15.82 10.40 -1.41
CA CYS A 417 16.13 11.03 -0.13
C CYS A 417 17.35 10.38 0.57
N LEU A 418 18.09 11.18 1.33
CA LEU A 418 19.30 10.81 2.07
C LEU A 418 20.53 10.45 1.19
N ASN A 419 20.46 10.62 -0.14
CA ASN A 419 21.63 10.47 -1.02
C ASN A 419 22.38 11.81 -1.17
N TRP A 420 23.41 12.04 -0.35
CA TRP A 420 24.20 13.28 -0.32
C TRP A 420 25.07 13.55 -1.56
N ILE A 421 25.15 12.59 -2.50
CA ILE A 421 25.89 12.71 -3.76
C ILE A 421 25.04 13.39 -4.85
N ILE A 422 23.70 13.33 -4.75
CA ILE A 422 22.77 13.87 -5.75
C ILE A 422 22.83 15.41 -5.75
N ASN A 423 23.02 15.97 -6.95
CA ASN A 423 23.26 17.39 -7.18
C ASN A 423 22.32 18.02 -8.23
N ASP A 424 22.42 19.34 -8.36
CA ASP A 424 21.58 20.18 -9.21
C ASP A 424 21.58 19.80 -10.70
N ARG A 425 22.72 19.36 -11.25
CA ARG A 425 22.84 18.88 -12.64
C ARG A 425 22.07 17.58 -12.85
N CYS A 426 22.07 16.69 -11.86
CA CYS A 426 21.24 15.48 -11.91
C CYS A 426 19.76 15.84 -11.92
N VAL A 427 19.33 16.74 -11.03
CA VAL A 427 17.93 17.20 -10.99
C VAL A 427 17.51 17.92 -12.28
N GLU A 428 18.39 18.71 -12.90
CA GLU A 428 18.11 19.31 -14.22
C GLU A 428 17.90 18.25 -15.31
N VAL A 429 18.71 17.20 -15.35
CA VAL A 429 18.54 16.11 -16.33
C VAL A 429 17.30 15.27 -16.02
N ILE A 430 16.99 15.01 -14.75
CA ILE A 430 15.74 14.35 -14.33
C ILE A 430 14.53 15.17 -14.82
N ALA A 431 14.55 16.49 -14.65
CA ALA A 431 13.46 17.38 -15.08
C ALA A 431 13.28 17.44 -16.61
N LYS A 432 14.36 17.29 -17.39
CA LYS A 432 14.33 17.28 -18.87
C LYS A 432 13.94 15.92 -19.46
N GLU A 433 14.42 14.82 -18.87
CA GLU A 433 14.25 13.47 -19.41
C GLU A 433 13.01 12.76 -18.85
N GLY A 434 12.57 13.12 -17.64
CA GLY A 434 11.47 12.49 -16.90
C GLY A 434 10.08 12.88 -17.39
N GLN A 435 9.79 12.61 -18.67
CA GLN A 435 8.58 13.04 -19.38
C GLN A 435 7.24 12.52 -18.81
N ASN A 436 7.27 11.54 -17.91
CA ASN A 436 6.10 11.05 -17.17
C ASN A 436 6.26 11.18 -15.64
N LEU A 437 7.33 11.80 -15.16
CA LEU A 437 7.61 11.89 -13.74
C LEU A 437 6.65 12.88 -13.07
N LYS A 438 5.96 12.42 -12.03
CA LYS A 438 4.97 13.19 -11.24
C LYS A 438 5.48 13.50 -9.84
N GLU A 439 6.22 12.58 -9.22
CA GLU A 439 6.72 12.72 -7.86
C GLU A 439 8.25 12.61 -7.84
N LEU A 440 8.91 13.58 -7.20
CA LEU A 440 10.36 13.63 -7.03
C LEU A 440 10.72 14.01 -5.59
N TYR A 441 11.25 13.05 -4.84
CA TYR A 441 11.64 13.23 -3.44
C TYR A 441 13.17 13.27 -3.31
N LEU A 442 13.68 14.37 -2.75
CA LEU A 442 15.09 14.76 -2.69
C LEU A 442 15.51 15.16 -1.25
N VAL A 443 14.75 14.73 -0.24
CA VAL A 443 14.95 15.12 1.17
C VAL A 443 16.38 14.82 1.63
N SER A 444 17.08 15.80 2.18
CA SER A 444 18.51 15.75 2.53
C SER A 444 19.50 15.54 1.36
N CYS A 445 19.13 15.72 0.09
CA CYS A 445 20.10 15.77 -1.01
C CYS A 445 20.94 17.06 -0.97
N LYS A 446 22.12 17.05 -1.61
CA LYS A 446 23.05 18.19 -1.62
C LYS A 446 22.79 19.11 -2.82
N ILE A 447 21.58 19.68 -2.82
CA ILE A 447 21.04 20.53 -3.89
C ILE A 447 20.84 21.98 -3.43
N THR A 448 20.77 22.89 -4.40
CA THR A 448 20.52 24.33 -4.23
C THR A 448 19.24 24.77 -4.94
N ASP A 449 18.89 26.05 -4.85
CA ASP A 449 17.80 26.67 -5.61
C ASP A 449 17.82 26.37 -7.12
N TYR A 450 18.99 26.12 -7.72
CA TYR A 450 19.10 25.74 -9.13
C TYR A 450 18.29 24.46 -9.45
N ALA A 451 18.26 23.47 -8.54
CA ALA A 451 17.47 22.26 -8.72
C ALA A 451 15.97 22.56 -8.85
N LEU A 452 15.43 23.44 -7.99
CA LEU A 452 14.03 23.87 -8.04
C LEU A 452 13.73 24.69 -9.30
N ILE A 453 14.61 25.62 -9.66
CA ILE A 453 14.52 26.43 -10.88
C ILE A 453 14.53 25.52 -12.13
N ALA A 454 15.37 24.50 -12.17
CA ALA A 454 15.45 23.55 -13.27
C ALA A 454 14.18 22.69 -13.38
N ILE A 455 13.61 22.21 -12.26
CA ILE A 455 12.32 21.51 -12.25
C ILE A 455 11.23 22.40 -12.85
N GLY A 456 11.05 23.61 -12.33
CA GLY A 456 9.97 24.50 -12.78
C GLY A 456 10.13 25.00 -14.22
N ARG A 457 11.37 25.13 -14.71
CA ARG A 457 11.66 25.55 -16.09
C ARG A 457 11.50 24.43 -17.12
N TYR A 458 11.89 23.20 -16.79
CA TYR A 458 12.00 22.11 -17.78
C TYR A 458 10.93 21.02 -17.66
N SER A 459 10.44 20.71 -16.46
CA SER A 459 9.40 19.70 -16.30
C SER A 459 8.00 20.30 -16.46
N MET A 460 7.16 19.60 -17.22
CA MET A 460 5.74 19.93 -17.40
C MET A 460 4.81 18.92 -16.72
N THR A 461 5.35 17.96 -15.95
CA THR A 461 4.61 16.83 -15.38
C THR A 461 4.78 16.62 -13.88
N ILE A 462 5.82 17.18 -13.25
CA ILE A 462 6.08 16.97 -11.81
C ILE A 462 5.05 17.74 -10.97
N GLU A 463 4.17 17.01 -10.30
CA GLU A 463 3.11 17.51 -9.42
C GLU A 463 3.57 17.61 -7.96
N THR A 464 4.54 16.78 -7.55
CA THR A 464 5.04 16.66 -6.17
C THR A 464 6.55 16.76 -6.15
N VAL A 465 7.08 17.77 -5.46
CA VAL A 465 8.51 17.94 -5.16
C VAL A 465 8.69 17.98 -3.64
N ASP A 466 9.66 17.24 -3.09
CA ASP A 466 10.05 17.37 -1.69
C ASP A 466 11.57 17.55 -1.56
N VAL A 467 12.00 18.73 -1.11
CA VAL A 467 13.40 19.09 -0.85
C VAL A 467 13.66 19.35 0.63
N GLY A 468 12.86 18.75 1.52
CA GLY A 468 13.04 18.90 2.97
C GLY A 468 14.48 18.63 3.44
N TRP A 469 14.94 19.35 4.47
CA TRP A 469 16.30 19.31 5.01
C TRP A 469 17.43 19.67 4.01
N CYS A 470 17.14 20.07 2.77
CA CYS A 470 18.14 20.61 1.86
C CYS A 470 18.55 22.02 2.29
N LYS A 471 19.79 22.15 2.77
CA LYS A 471 20.30 23.34 3.49
C LYS A 471 20.53 24.57 2.62
N GLU A 472 20.62 24.39 1.30
CA GLU A 472 20.93 25.45 0.33
C GLU A 472 19.72 25.83 -0.54
N ILE A 473 18.51 25.50 -0.06
CA ILE A 473 17.22 25.97 -0.60
C ILE A 473 16.83 27.25 0.15
N THR A 474 16.44 28.28 -0.59
CA THR A 474 16.04 29.60 -0.07
C THR A 474 14.69 30.06 -0.63
N ASP A 475 14.22 31.22 -0.16
CA ASP A 475 13.08 31.94 -0.72
C ASP A 475 13.12 32.06 -2.25
N GLN A 476 14.32 32.21 -2.85
CA GLN A 476 14.46 32.35 -4.29
C GLN A 476 14.06 31.07 -5.03
N GLY A 477 14.55 29.89 -4.62
CA GLY A 477 14.20 28.62 -5.25
C GLY A 477 12.72 28.28 -5.09
N ALA A 478 12.18 28.48 -3.89
CA ALA A 478 10.76 28.26 -3.59
C ALA A 478 9.83 29.18 -4.41
N THR A 479 10.20 30.47 -4.55
CA THR A 479 9.44 31.44 -5.36
C THR A 479 9.53 31.13 -6.85
N GLN A 480 10.72 30.83 -7.36
CA GLN A 480 10.94 30.60 -8.80
C GLN A 480 10.26 29.32 -9.29
N ILE A 481 10.25 28.22 -8.52
CA ILE A 481 9.53 27.00 -8.93
C ILE A 481 8.01 27.20 -8.92
N ALA A 482 7.47 27.95 -7.95
CA ALA A 482 6.04 28.30 -7.89
C ALA A 482 5.61 29.21 -9.06
N GLN A 483 6.48 30.13 -9.50
CA GLN A 483 6.23 31.00 -10.65
C GLN A 483 6.34 30.30 -12.01
N SER A 484 7.24 29.32 -12.15
CA SER A 484 7.57 28.71 -13.45
C SER A 484 6.88 27.37 -13.72
N SER A 485 6.65 26.54 -12.70
CA SER A 485 6.01 25.23 -12.89
C SER A 485 4.51 25.36 -13.17
N LYS A 486 4.04 24.60 -14.16
CA LYS A 486 2.62 24.54 -14.55
C LYS A 486 1.89 23.31 -14.00
N SER A 487 2.62 22.37 -13.41
CA SER A 487 2.11 21.07 -12.93
C SER A 487 2.16 20.93 -11.40
N LEU A 488 2.97 21.73 -10.71
CA LEU A 488 3.22 21.62 -9.27
C LEU A 488 1.93 21.78 -8.44
N ARG A 489 1.77 20.88 -7.45
CA ARG A 489 0.66 20.84 -6.48
C ARG A 489 1.13 20.64 -5.04
N TYR A 490 2.34 20.13 -4.84
CA TYR A 490 2.96 19.96 -3.52
C TYR A 490 4.44 20.34 -3.58
N LEU A 491 4.87 21.18 -2.65
CA LEU A 491 6.26 21.57 -2.47
C LEU A 491 6.68 21.38 -1.00
N GLY A 492 7.48 20.35 -0.74
CA GLY A 492 8.09 20.08 0.55
C GLY A 492 9.31 20.96 0.81
N LEU A 493 9.20 21.87 1.78
CA LEU A 493 10.24 22.77 2.28
C LEU A 493 10.53 22.50 3.78
N MET A 494 10.19 21.30 4.23
CA MET A 494 10.29 20.86 5.62
C MET A 494 11.74 20.93 6.12
N ARG A 495 12.07 21.88 7.01
CA ARG A 495 13.46 22.15 7.48
C ARG A 495 14.42 22.67 6.40
N CYS A 496 13.91 23.40 5.42
CA CYS A 496 14.73 24.30 4.60
C CYS A 496 14.98 25.60 5.39
N ASP A 497 15.88 25.56 6.37
CA ASP A 497 16.03 26.62 7.39
C ASP A 497 16.51 28.01 6.85
N LYS A 498 16.75 28.15 5.53
CA LYS A 498 17.00 29.43 4.83
C LYS A 498 15.77 29.97 4.06
N VAL A 499 14.62 29.32 4.20
CA VAL A 499 13.32 29.79 3.68
C VAL A 499 12.58 30.51 4.81
N ASN A 500 12.16 31.74 4.56
CA ASN A 500 11.42 32.56 5.51
C ASN A 500 9.93 32.20 5.48
N GLU A 501 9.34 31.90 6.63
CA GLU A 501 7.91 31.55 6.72
C GLU A 501 7.00 32.70 6.23
N ALA A 502 7.44 33.97 6.34
CA ALA A 502 6.72 35.12 5.77
C ALA A 502 6.61 35.05 4.25
N THR A 503 7.66 34.57 3.56
CA THR A 503 7.65 34.33 2.11
C THR A 503 6.75 33.15 1.77
N VAL A 504 6.75 32.08 2.58
CA VAL A 504 5.84 30.94 2.40
C VAL A 504 4.38 31.33 2.57
N GLU A 505 4.03 32.12 3.57
CA GLU A 505 2.64 32.60 3.78
C GLU A 505 2.18 33.48 2.60
N GLN A 506 3.07 34.28 1.98
CA GLN A 506 2.79 34.99 0.73
C GLN A 506 2.60 34.04 -0.47
N LEU A 507 3.45 33.02 -0.62
CA LEU A 507 3.33 32.04 -1.70
C LEU A 507 2.05 31.19 -1.58
N VAL A 508 1.64 30.82 -0.36
CA VAL A 508 0.36 30.15 -0.09
C VAL A 508 -0.85 31.01 -0.54
N GLN A 509 -0.78 32.33 -0.35
CA GLN A 509 -1.83 33.26 -0.80
C GLN A 509 -1.83 33.47 -2.32
N GLN A 510 -0.66 33.54 -2.96
CA GLN A 510 -0.51 33.77 -4.40
C GLN A 510 -0.78 32.52 -5.25
N TYR A 511 -0.43 31.33 -4.75
CA TYR A 511 -0.51 30.05 -5.46
C TYR A 511 -1.40 29.04 -4.71
N PRO A 512 -2.71 29.30 -4.55
CA PRO A 512 -3.61 28.48 -3.71
C PRO A 512 -3.85 27.06 -4.23
N HIS A 513 -3.33 26.70 -5.41
CA HIS A 513 -3.32 25.35 -5.95
C HIS A 513 -2.08 24.53 -5.54
N ILE A 514 -1.11 25.14 -4.87
CA ILE A 514 0.14 24.53 -4.41
C ILE A 514 0.12 24.38 -2.88
N THR A 515 0.28 23.14 -2.41
CA THR A 515 0.46 22.82 -1.00
C THR A 515 1.92 22.97 -0.61
N PHE A 516 2.31 24.13 -0.09
CA PHE A 516 3.63 24.35 0.51
C PHE A 516 3.69 23.68 1.89
N SER A 517 4.55 22.68 2.08
CA SER A 517 4.78 22.00 3.36
C SER A 517 5.99 22.59 4.07
N THR A 518 5.76 23.20 5.24
CA THR A 518 6.78 23.58 6.22
C THR A 518 6.38 23.07 7.59
N VAL A 519 7.29 23.13 8.57
CA VAL A 519 6.99 22.81 9.97
C VAL A 519 5.78 23.60 10.46
N LEU A 520 5.69 24.89 10.14
CA LEU A 520 4.64 25.77 10.64
C LEU A 520 3.34 25.62 9.84
N GLN A 521 3.37 25.51 8.51
CA GLN A 521 2.16 25.27 7.72
C GLN A 521 1.49 23.94 8.06
N ASP A 522 2.24 22.86 8.27
CA ASP A 522 1.66 21.55 8.60
C ASP A 522 1.19 21.47 10.06
N CYS A 523 1.86 22.15 11.00
CA CYS A 523 1.32 22.37 12.34
C CYS A 523 0.01 23.19 12.29
N LYS A 524 -0.03 24.29 11.54
CA LYS A 524 -1.22 25.15 11.34
C LYS A 524 -2.41 24.35 10.80
N ARG A 525 -2.23 23.60 9.70
CA ARG A 525 -3.25 22.69 9.13
C ARG A 525 -3.72 21.62 10.12
N THR A 526 -2.84 21.15 11.00
CA THR A 526 -3.18 20.15 12.03
C THR A 526 -3.96 20.76 13.18
N LEU A 527 -3.59 21.97 13.62
CA LEU A 527 -4.30 22.75 14.64
C LEU A 527 -5.69 23.17 14.15
N GLU A 528 -5.83 23.65 12.92
CA GLU A 528 -7.13 23.98 12.30
C GLU A 528 -8.09 22.78 12.33
N ARG A 529 -7.61 21.58 11.99
CA ARG A 529 -8.39 20.33 12.10
C ARG A 529 -8.75 19.98 13.55
N ALA A 530 -7.86 20.24 14.51
CA ALA A 530 -8.15 20.02 15.92
C ALA A 530 -9.20 21.03 16.46
N TYR A 531 -9.10 22.29 16.09
CA TYR A 531 -10.08 23.34 16.43
C TYR A 531 -11.46 23.04 15.84
N GLN A 532 -11.53 22.52 14.60
CA GLN A 532 -12.78 22.01 13.99
C GLN A 532 -13.41 20.83 14.74
N MET A 533 -12.63 20.11 15.56
CA MET A 533 -13.11 19.04 16.46
C MET A 533 -13.37 19.53 17.90
N GLY A 534 -13.35 20.85 18.15
CA GLY A 534 -13.60 21.44 19.46
C GLY A 534 -12.45 21.30 20.46
N TRP A 535 -11.25 20.92 20.02
CA TRP A 535 -10.06 20.97 20.87
C TRP A 535 -9.64 22.43 21.08
N THR A 536 -9.24 22.78 22.30
CA THR A 536 -8.63 24.07 22.64
C THR A 536 -7.30 23.81 23.36
N PRO A 537 -6.23 24.61 23.11
CA PRO A 537 -4.98 24.44 23.84
C PRO A 537 -5.20 24.71 25.33
N SER A 538 -4.82 23.77 26.19
CA SER A 538 -4.81 24.00 27.64
C SER A 538 -3.71 25.00 27.97
N MET A 539 -4.07 26.28 28.08
CA MET A 539 -3.21 27.37 28.58
C MET A 539 -2.92 27.16 30.07
N SER A 540 -2.10 26.17 30.41
CA SER A 540 -1.47 26.10 31.73
C SER A 540 -0.45 27.24 31.81
N SER A 541 -0.81 28.29 32.55
CA SER A 541 0.07 29.41 32.84
C SER A 541 1.24 28.96 33.72
N ALA A 542 2.29 28.45 33.08
CA ALA A 542 3.57 28.16 33.71
C ALA A 542 4.31 29.49 33.94
N SER A 543 4.04 30.09 35.09
CA SER A 543 4.76 31.22 35.69
C SER A 543 6.14 30.80 36.21
#